data_AF-A0A838SBF2-F1
#
_entry.id   AF-A0A838SBF2-F1
#
_cell.length_a   1.000
_cell.length_b   1.000
_cell.length_c   1.000
_cell.angle_alpha   90.00
_cell.angle_beta   90.00
_cell.angle_gamma   90.00
#
_symmetry.space_group_name_H-M   'P 1'
#
loop_
_entity.id
_entity.type
_entity.pdbx_description
1 polymer ?
#
loop_
_entity_poly.entity_id
_entity_poly.type
_entity_poly.pdbx_seq_one_letter_code
_entity_poly.pdbx_strand_id
1 'polypeptide(L)'
;MRHVKIVATIGPATSSPESLKRLLHAGINVARFNMSHGTADWHKTTIQRLRRLALEEKTPLAILVDLAGPKIRVGDLPDEGILLQQGRNIILIAKSDQSSRQNEPEDTLPVNLSHFQDGMKPGQIVLLDDGNMSLTVEKQETNRLTCKVLVGGKVTSHKGVNFPGLPLDIPGFTQKDADDLQVAIDVAADYVALSFVRSPQDIHTLQRALADRSALIPLIAKIERPEALTCLDEILDAADGVMVARGDLALEMSPEEVPLLQKQIIAQA
;
A
#
# COMPACT_ATOMS: atom_id res chain seq x y z
N MET A 1 -33.97 1.34 -2.93
CA MET A 1 -32.71 1.22 -3.69
C MET A 1 -31.58 1.62 -2.75
N ARG A 2 -30.42 0.93 -2.74
CA ARG A 2 -29.31 1.27 -1.84
C ARG A 2 -28.55 2.49 -2.38
N HIS A 3 -28.35 3.52 -1.56
CA HIS A 3 -27.61 4.73 -1.95
C HIS A 3 -26.09 4.55 -1.81
N VAL A 4 -25.65 3.86 -0.75
CA VAL A 4 -24.23 3.53 -0.53
C VAL A 4 -23.77 2.46 -1.52
N LYS A 5 -22.59 2.65 -2.11
CA LYS A 5 -21.99 1.70 -3.06
C LYS A 5 -21.01 0.76 -2.34
N ILE A 6 -20.84 -0.45 -2.88
CA ILE A 6 -19.90 -1.45 -2.35
C ILE A 6 -18.72 -1.59 -3.31
N VAL A 7 -17.52 -1.42 -2.75
CA VAL A 7 -16.24 -1.77 -3.37
C VAL A 7 -15.79 -3.12 -2.80
N ALA A 8 -15.47 -4.09 -3.66
CA ALA A 8 -14.97 -5.40 -3.24
C ALA A 8 -13.63 -5.70 -3.91
N THR A 9 -12.63 -6.08 -3.11
CA THR A 9 -11.33 -6.51 -3.65
C THR A 9 -11.42 -7.89 -4.26
N ILE A 10 -10.93 -8.03 -5.50
CA ILE A 10 -10.83 -9.32 -6.19
C ILE A 10 -9.46 -9.93 -5.93
N GLY A 11 -9.44 -11.22 -5.59
CA GLY A 11 -8.24 -11.97 -5.27
C GLY A 11 -8.39 -13.45 -5.63
N PRO A 12 -7.39 -14.30 -5.32
CA PRO A 12 -7.43 -15.72 -5.64
C PRO A 12 -8.72 -16.41 -5.16
N ALA A 13 -9.14 -16.12 -3.93
CA ALA A 13 -10.35 -16.68 -3.31
C ALA A 13 -11.67 -16.28 -4.02
N THR A 14 -11.65 -15.21 -4.83
CA THR A 14 -12.85 -14.65 -5.47
C THR A 14 -12.79 -14.63 -7.00
N SER A 15 -11.73 -15.15 -7.62
CA SER A 15 -11.51 -15.09 -9.07
C SER A 15 -12.21 -16.16 -9.92
N SER A 16 -12.83 -17.17 -9.29
CA SER A 16 -13.57 -18.20 -10.02
C SER A 16 -14.84 -17.61 -10.66
N PRO A 17 -15.30 -18.08 -11.83
CA PRO A 17 -16.53 -17.59 -12.46
C PRO A 17 -17.75 -17.61 -11.51
N GLU A 18 -17.90 -18.68 -10.73
CA GLU A 18 -19.00 -18.86 -9.78
C GLU A 18 -18.91 -17.85 -8.64
N SER A 19 -17.70 -17.60 -8.14
CA SER A 19 -17.47 -16.61 -7.08
C SER A 19 -17.73 -15.19 -7.56
N LEU A 20 -17.28 -14.85 -8.77
CA LEU A 20 -17.55 -13.55 -9.39
C LEU A 20 -19.06 -13.33 -9.61
N LYS A 21 -19.79 -14.33 -10.11
CA LYS A 21 -21.26 -14.26 -10.23
C LYS A 21 -21.94 -14.05 -8.88
N ARG A 22 -21.52 -14.78 -7.85
CA ARG A 22 -22.04 -14.59 -6.49
C ARG A 22 -21.82 -13.16 -5.98
N LEU A 23 -20.64 -12.56 -6.26
CA LEU A 23 -20.38 -11.17 -5.89
C LEU A 23 -21.29 -10.19 -6.63
N LEU A 24 -21.49 -10.38 -7.94
CA LEU A 24 -22.40 -9.55 -8.74
C LEU A 24 -23.83 -9.62 -8.20
N HIS A 25 -24.34 -10.82 -7.93
CA HIS A 25 -25.68 -11.02 -7.35
C HIS A 25 -25.81 -10.48 -5.92
N ALA A 26 -24.73 -10.48 -5.14
CA ALA A 26 -24.68 -9.83 -3.83
C ALA A 26 -24.68 -8.29 -3.91
N GLY A 27 -24.53 -7.72 -5.11
CA GLY A 27 -24.66 -6.29 -5.36
C GLY A 27 -23.38 -5.50 -5.15
N ILE A 28 -22.21 -6.04 -5.54
CA ILE A 28 -21.00 -5.22 -5.67
C ILE A 28 -21.22 -4.13 -6.74
N ASN A 29 -20.60 -2.96 -6.55
CA ASN A 29 -20.69 -1.85 -7.51
C ASN A 29 -19.33 -1.55 -8.15
N VAL A 30 -18.25 -1.77 -7.41
CA VAL A 30 -16.88 -1.57 -7.88
C VAL A 30 -16.05 -2.81 -7.52
N ALA A 31 -15.34 -3.35 -8.49
CA ALA A 31 -14.34 -4.39 -8.27
C ALA A 31 -12.96 -3.75 -8.18
N ARG A 32 -12.32 -3.88 -7.02
CA ARG A 32 -10.97 -3.36 -6.76
C ARG A 32 -9.93 -4.44 -7.07
N PHE A 33 -8.93 -4.08 -7.87
CA PHE A 33 -7.76 -4.91 -8.17
C PHE A 33 -6.53 -4.29 -7.52
N ASN A 34 -6.03 -4.95 -6.48
CA ASN A 34 -4.86 -4.48 -5.73
C ASN A 34 -3.57 -4.94 -6.42
N MET A 35 -2.83 -3.99 -6.99
CA MET A 35 -1.62 -4.27 -7.75
C MET A 35 -0.40 -4.61 -6.88
N SER A 36 -0.54 -4.58 -5.54
CA SER A 36 0.47 -5.11 -4.62
C SER A 36 0.68 -6.62 -4.76
N HIS A 37 -0.26 -7.33 -5.38
CA HIS A 37 -0.26 -8.79 -5.52
C HIS A 37 -0.72 -9.21 -6.91
N GLY A 38 -0.41 -10.45 -7.29
CA GLY A 38 -0.79 -11.00 -8.59
C GLY A 38 0.07 -10.47 -9.74
N THR A 39 -0.05 -11.11 -10.89
CA THR A 39 0.65 -10.72 -12.12
C THR A 39 -0.26 -9.86 -13.00
N ALA A 40 0.34 -9.06 -13.89
CA ALA A 40 -0.40 -8.28 -14.87
C ALA A 40 -1.37 -9.15 -15.69
N ASP A 41 -0.94 -10.32 -16.13
CA ASP A 41 -1.77 -11.27 -16.90
C ASP A 41 -2.95 -11.79 -16.11
N TRP A 42 -2.76 -12.08 -14.82
CA TRP A 42 -3.83 -12.51 -13.93
C TRP A 42 -4.88 -11.41 -13.76
N HIS A 43 -4.45 -10.17 -13.55
CA HIS A 43 -5.35 -9.01 -13.44
C HIS A 43 -6.14 -8.81 -14.73
N LYS A 44 -5.45 -8.74 -15.89
CA LYS A 44 -6.09 -8.57 -17.21
C LYS A 44 -7.14 -9.65 -17.47
N THR A 45 -6.76 -10.92 -17.29
CA THR A 45 -7.66 -12.06 -17.54
C THR A 45 -8.87 -12.03 -16.61
N THR A 46 -8.67 -11.70 -15.33
CA THR A 46 -9.75 -11.67 -14.34
C THR A 46 -10.70 -10.50 -14.57
N ILE A 47 -10.19 -9.32 -14.92
CA ILE A 47 -10.99 -8.14 -15.26
C ILE A 47 -11.85 -8.40 -16.49
N GLN A 48 -11.27 -8.93 -17.57
CA GLN A 48 -12.01 -9.26 -18.80
C GLN A 48 -13.13 -10.26 -18.52
N ARG A 49 -12.85 -11.30 -17.73
CA ARG A 49 -13.86 -12.27 -17.29
C ARG A 49 -14.97 -11.58 -16.51
N LEU A 50 -14.63 -10.77 -15.52
CA LEU A 50 -15.60 -10.10 -14.66
C LEU A 50 -16.49 -9.13 -15.45
N ARG A 51 -15.94 -8.36 -16.40
CA ARG A 51 -16.72 -7.49 -17.29
C ARG A 51 -17.70 -8.28 -18.15
N ARG A 52 -17.27 -9.41 -18.72
CA ARG A 52 -18.16 -10.29 -19.49
C ARG A 52 -19.32 -10.79 -18.63
N LEU A 53 -19.03 -11.27 -17.42
CA LEU A 53 -20.05 -11.73 -16.48
C LEU A 53 -21.00 -10.62 -16.08
N ALA A 54 -20.50 -9.41 -15.78
CA ALA A 54 -21.32 -8.26 -15.44
C ALA A 54 -22.28 -7.87 -16.59
N LEU A 55 -21.83 -7.97 -17.84
CA LEU A 55 -22.66 -7.74 -19.03
C LEU A 55 -23.75 -8.81 -19.19
N GLU A 56 -23.40 -10.10 -19.04
CA GLU A 56 -24.35 -11.22 -19.08
C GLU A 56 -25.45 -11.07 -18.02
N GLU A 57 -25.07 -10.69 -16.81
CA GLU A 57 -25.95 -10.50 -15.66
C GLU A 57 -26.61 -9.10 -15.65
N LYS A 58 -26.38 -8.27 -16.68
CA LYS A 58 -26.91 -6.90 -16.83
C LYS A 58 -26.70 -6.03 -15.58
N THR A 59 -25.56 -6.21 -14.92
CA THR A 59 -25.22 -5.54 -13.67
C THR A 59 -24.15 -4.48 -13.94
N PRO A 60 -24.43 -3.18 -13.70
CA PRO A 60 -23.42 -2.14 -13.79
C PRO A 60 -22.29 -2.38 -12.79
N LEU A 61 -21.05 -2.42 -13.28
CA LEU A 61 -19.86 -2.66 -12.47
C LEU A 61 -18.71 -1.78 -12.96
N ALA A 62 -18.10 -1.03 -12.03
CA ALA A 62 -16.86 -0.31 -12.28
C ALA A 62 -15.63 -1.13 -11.85
N ILE A 63 -14.50 -0.90 -12.51
CA ILE A 63 -13.20 -1.47 -12.21
C ILE A 63 -12.31 -0.39 -11.61
N LEU A 64 -11.81 -0.63 -10.40
CA LEU A 64 -10.83 0.22 -9.72
C LEU A 64 -9.48 -0.52 -9.71
N VAL A 65 -8.47 0.06 -10.35
CA VAL A 65 -7.08 -0.40 -10.23
C VAL A 65 -6.39 0.37 -9.11
N ASP A 66 -5.89 -0.33 -8.10
CA ASP A 66 -5.23 0.26 -6.92
C ASP A 66 -3.71 0.02 -7.01
N LEU A 67 -2.98 1.10 -7.33
CA LEU A 67 -1.54 1.11 -7.49
C LEU A 67 -0.86 0.88 -6.14
N ALA A 68 0.24 0.14 -6.13
CA ALA A 68 0.86 -0.31 -4.89
C ALA A 68 1.53 0.82 -4.09
N GLY A 69 2.08 1.81 -4.79
CA GLY A 69 2.91 2.86 -4.22
C GLY A 69 4.24 2.35 -3.64
N PRO A 70 5.01 3.24 -3.00
CA PRO A 70 6.35 2.94 -2.46
C PRO A 70 6.30 2.11 -1.17
N LYS A 71 5.86 0.85 -1.26
CA LYS A 71 5.83 -0.04 -0.08
C LYS A 71 7.22 -0.41 0.40
N ILE A 72 7.49 -0.06 1.65
CA ILE A 72 8.66 -0.50 2.37
C ILE A 72 8.41 -1.92 2.87
N ARG A 73 9.40 -2.79 2.68
CA ARG A 73 9.34 -4.22 2.92
C ARG A 73 10.67 -4.75 3.42
N VAL A 74 10.58 -5.84 4.15
CA VAL A 74 11.71 -6.70 4.46
C VAL A 74 12.26 -7.29 3.16
N GLY A 75 13.58 -7.33 3.05
CA GLY A 75 14.28 -7.99 1.96
C GLY A 75 14.17 -9.52 2.02
N ASP A 76 15.13 -10.19 1.42
CA ASP A 76 15.15 -11.65 1.35
C ASP A 76 15.69 -12.21 2.66
N LEU A 77 14.91 -13.10 3.27
CA LEU A 77 15.22 -13.88 4.48
C LEU A 77 15.29 -15.38 4.13
N PRO A 78 15.84 -16.23 5.02
CA PRO A 78 15.70 -17.68 4.92
C PRO A 78 14.24 -18.12 4.80
N ASP A 79 13.98 -19.27 4.18
CA ASP A 79 12.62 -19.79 3.93
C ASP A 79 11.82 -19.98 5.23
N GLU A 80 12.51 -20.38 6.30
CA GLU A 80 11.96 -20.51 7.64
C GLU A 80 11.69 -19.17 8.33
N GLY A 81 12.07 -18.03 7.74
CA GLY A 81 11.96 -16.70 8.33
C GLY A 81 12.84 -16.50 9.57
N ILE A 82 12.71 -15.33 10.20
CA ILE A 82 13.41 -15.01 11.45
C ILE A 82 12.38 -14.89 12.58
N LEU A 83 12.68 -15.49 13.74
CA LEU A 83 11.85 -15.39 14.93
C LEU A 83 12.28 -14.19 15.77
N LEU A 84 11.46 -13.16 15.80
CA LEU A 84 11.64 -12.00 16.67
C LEU A 84 11.18 -12.34 18.08
N GLN A 85 12.12 -12.55 19.00
CA GLN A 85 11.82 -12.81 20.40
C GLN A 85 11.71 -11.48 21.17
N GLN A 86 10.62 -11.31 21.92
CA GLN A 86 10.39 -10.11 22.73
C GLN A 86 11.58 -9.82 23.66
N GLY A 87 12.00 -8.55 23.69
CA GLY A 87 13.11 -8.07 24.51
C GLY A 87 14.51 -8.30 23.92
N ARG A 88 14.65 -9.07 22.83
CA ARG A 88 15.92 -9.23 22.11
C ARG A 88 16.19 -8.03 21.20
N ASN A 89 17.46 -7.87 20.85
CA ASN A 89 17.89 -6.87 19.90
C ASN A 89 17.89 -7.45 18.49
N ILE A 90 17.47 -6.64 17.53
CA ILE A 90 17.49 -6.93 16.10
C ILE A 90 18.11 -5.72 15.38
N ILE A 91 18.85 -5.98 14.31
CA ILE A 91 19.48 -4.94 13.50
C ILE A 91 18.68 -4.77 12.22
N LEU A 92 18.34 -3.53 11.87
CA LEU A 92 17.77 -3.20 10.56
C LEU A 92 18.84 -2.52 9.71
N ILE A 93 18.97 -2.96 8.46
CA ILE A 93 19.90 -2.38 7.49
C ILE A 93 19.18 -2.11 6.16
N ALA A 94 19.72 -1.23 5.33
CA ALA A 94 19.24 -1.09 3.97
C ALA A 94 19.61 -2.35 3.16
N LYS A 95 18.73 -2.79 2.25
CA LYS A 95 18.99 -3.94 1.38
C LYS A 95 20.24 -3.74 0.52
N SER A 96 20.56 -2.50 0.13
CA SER A 96 21.79 -2.15 -0.58
C SER A 96 23.06 -2.40 0.24
N ASP A 97 22.95 -2.36 1.57
CA ASP A 97 24.06 -2.56 2.50
C ASP A 97 24.17 -4.01 2.96
N GLN A 98 23.25 -4.86 2.50
CA GLN A 98 23.35 -6.30 2.67
C GLN A 98 24.53 -6.77 1.83
N SER A 99 25.67 -7.02 2.49
CA SER A 99 26.77 -7.74 1.83
C SER A 99 26.23 -9.07 1.27
N SER A 100 26.78 -9.62 0.19
CA SER A 100 26.42 -10.97 -0.26
C SER A 100 26.86 -11.99 0.80
N ARG A 101 26.00 -12.27 1.80
CA ARG A 101 26.46 -12.71 3.13
C ARG A 101 26.99 -14.14 3.14
N GLN A 102 28.25 -14.28 3.58
CA GLN A 102 28.70 -15.37 4.44
C GLN A 102 28.84 -14.96 5.91
N ASN A 103 28.69 -13.68 6.30
CA ASN A 103 29.25 -13.20 7.58
C ASN A 103 28.44 -12.15 8.35
N GLU A 104 27.12 -12.12 8.24
CA GLU A 104 26.36 -11.17 9.06
C GLU A 104 25.46 -11.82 10.08
N PRO A 105 25.19 -11.14 11.21
CA PRO A 105 24.49 -11.73 12.34
C PRO A 105 23.11 -12.25 11.92
N GLU A 106 22.72 -13.40 12.46
CA GLU A 106 21.39 -14.01 12.27
C GLU A 106 20.26 -13.02 12.63
N ASP A 107 20.53 -12.08 13.53
CA ASP A 107 19.61 -11.05 14.01
C ASP A 107 19.58 -9.78 13.13
N THR A 108 19.60 -9.92 11.80
CA THR A 108 19.53 -8.77 10.88
C THR A 108 18.36 -8.84 9.90
N LEU A 109 17.60 -7.76 9.80
CA LEU A 109 16.53 -7.57 8.83
C LEU A 109 16.96 -6.55 7.75
N PRO A 110 17.13 -6.98 6.49
CA PRO A 110 17.29 -6.04 5.38
C PRO A 110 15.95 -5.36 5.08
N VAL A 111 15.97 -4.07 4.77
CA VAL A 111 14.79 -3.27 4.41
C VAL A 111 15.02 -2.64 3.04
N ASN A 112 14.04 -2.69 2.14
CA ASN A 112 14.13 -2.13 0.78
C ASN A 112 14.04 -0.59 0.73
N LEU A 113 14.54 0.09 1.76
CA LEU A 113 14.64 1.53 1.84
C LEU A 113 16.09 1.87 2.16
N SER A 114 16.68 2.79 1.41
CA SER A 114 18.00 3.33 1.70
C SER A 114 17.88 4.52 2.64
N HIS A 115 18.90 4.76 3.48
CA HIS A 115 19.01 5.94 4.34
C HIS A 115 17.87 6.15 5.37
N PHE A 116 17.00 5.16 5.61
CA PHE A 116 15.92 5.29 6.60
C PHE A 116 16.44 5.53 8.02
N GLN A 117 17.66 5.07 8.31
CA GLN A 117 18.28 5.22 9.62
C GLN A 117 18.50 6.70 9.97
N ASP A 118 18.71 7.57 8.98
CA ASP A 118 19.12 8.97 9.17
C ASP A 118 18.04 9.84 9.81
N GLY A 119 16.76 9.49 9.63
CA GLY A 119 15.63 10.20 10.23
C GLY A 119 15.10 9.56 11.52
N MET A 120 15.68 8.44 11.96
CA MET A 120 15.20 7.70 13.13
C MET A 120 15.90 8.15 14.42
N LYS A 121 15.18 8.13 15.53
CA LYS A 121 15.62 8.52 16.87
C LYS A 121 15.37 7.40 17.88
N PRO A 122 16.23 7.25 18.90
CA PRO A 122 15.96 6.35 20.03
C PRO A 122 14.56 6.55 20.60
N GLY A 123 13.87 5.46 20.89
CA GLY A 123 12.48 5.45 21.39
C GLY A 123 11.40 5.42 20.30
N GLN A 124 11.73 5.69 19.03
CA GLN A 124 10.75 5.57 17.95
C GLN A 124 10.38 4.12 17.66
N ILE A 125 9.16 3.91 17.16
CA ILE A 125 8.62 2.60 16.83
C ILE A 125 8.90 2.27 15.36
N VAL A 126 9.21 1.00 15.09
CA VAL A 126 9.18 0.42 13.75
C VAL A 126 8.14 -0.70 13.77
N LEU A 127 7.21 -0.68 12.82
CA LEU A 127 6.16 -1.69 12.71
C LEU A 127 6.49 -2.66 11.58
N LEU A 128 6.19 -3.94 11.81
CA LEU A 128 6.41 -5.02 10.86
C LEU A 128 5.10 -5.79 10.67
N ASP A 129 4.89 -6.27 9.44
CA ASP A 129 3.73 -7.11 9.08
C ASP A 129 2.40 -6.47 9.48
N ASP A 130 2.14 -5.27 8.97
CA ASP A 130 0.92 -4.49 9.22
C ASP A 130 0.66 -4.24 10.73
N GLY A 131 1.74 -4.05 11.50
CA GLY A 131 1.69 -3.76 12.93
C GLY A 131 1.55 -4.98 13.84
N ASN A 132 1.52 -6.21 13.29
CA ASN A 132 1.47 -7.43 14.10
C ASN A 132 2.75 -7.66 14.92
N MET A 133 3.87 -7.08 14.49
CA MET A 133 5.14 -7.09 15.19
C MET A 133 5.65 -5.65 15.31
N SER A 134 6.37 -5.34 16.38
CA SER A 134 6.87 -4.00 16.62
C SER A 134 8.22 -3.99 17.32
N LEU A 135 9.03 -3.00 16.95
CA LEU A 135 10.36 -2.77 17.46
C LEU A 135 10.45 -1.33 18.00
N THR A 136 11.34 -1.10 18.96
CA THR A 136 11.73 0.25 19.39
C THR A 136 13.18 0.49 19.05
N VAL A 137 13.47 1.62 18.43
CA VAL A 137 14.85 2.05 18.15
C VAL A 137 15.59 2.24 19.47
N GLU A 138 16.70 1.53 19.66
CA GLU A 138 17.61 1.77 20.77
C GLU A 138 18.75 2.69 20.35
N LYS A 139 19.31 2.44 19.16
CA LYS A 139 20.50 3.16 18.69
C LYS A 139 20.49 3.28 17.17
N GLN A 140 20.72 4.49 16.69
CA GLN A 140 21.05 4.79 15.30
C GLN A 140 22.56 4.77 15.13
N GLU A 141 23.04 4.08 14.10
CA GLU A 141 24.45 4.08 13.70
C GLU A 141 24.53 4.18 12.16
N THR A 142 25.73 4.39 11.61
CA THR A 142 25.92 4.45 10.15
C THR A 142 25.45 3.15 9.50
N ASN A 143 24.49 3.25 8.58
CA ASN A 143 23.89 2.15 7.80
C ASN A 143 23.17 1.06 8.61
N ARG A 144 22.97 1.24 9.91
CA ARG A 144 22.27 0.26 10.75
C ARG A 144 21.43 0.93 11.82
N LEU A 145 20.32 0.29 12.14
CA LEU A 145 19.42 0.70 13.21
C LEU A 145 19.27 -0.48 14.17
N THR A 146 19.81 -0.33 15.38
CA THR A 146 19.64 -1.35 16.42
C THR A 146 18.31 -1.09 17.13
N CYS A 147 17.45 -2.10 17.12
CA CYS A 147 16.12 -2.03 17.70
C CYS A 147 15.92 -3.15 18.73
N LYS A 148 15.08 -2.89 19.72
CA LYS A 148 14.58 -3.90 20.67
C LYS A 148 13.21 -4.38 20.24
N VAL A 149 12.99 -5.69 20.23
CA VAL A 149 11.68 -6.28 19.92
C VAL A 149 10.70 -5.99 21.06
N LEU A 150 9.63 -5.24 20.76
CA LEU A 150 8.52 -4.99 21.70
C LEU A 150 7.47 -6.08 21.60
N VAL A 151 7.01 -6.37 20.38
CA VAL A 151 6.05 -7.43 20.07
C VAL A 151 6.72 -8.35 19.06
N GLY A 152 6.95 -9.60 19.52
CA GLY A 152 7.63 -10.63 18.74
C GLY A 152 6.71 -11.36 17.76
N GLY A 153 7.32 -12.21 16.94
CA GLY A 153 6.62 -12.97 15.91
C GLY A 153 7.59 -13.51 14.87
N LYS A 154 7.07 -14.28 13.91
CA LYS A 154 7.85 -14.80 12.80
C LYS A 154 7.79 -13.82 11.63
N VAL A 155 8.90 -13.19 11.30
CA VAL A 155 9.03 -12.33 10.11
C VAL A 155 9.53 -13.15 8.93
N THR A 156 8.87 -13.00 7.79
CA THR A 156 9.25 -13.65 6.51
C THR A 156 9.66 -12.60 5.49
N SER A 157 10.26 -13.03 4.38
CA SER A 157 10.60 -12.15 3.27
C SER A 157 9.40 -11.31 2.82
N HIS A 158 9.67 -10.08 2.38
CA HIS A 158 8.71 -9.15 1.78
C HIS A 158 7.56 -8.67 2.68
N LYS A 159 7.59 -8.96 3.97
CA LYS A 159 6.64 -8.38 4.93
C LYS A 159 6.76 -6.86 4.95
N GLY A 160 5.63 -6.17 5.13
CA GLY A 160 5.59 -4.70 5.21
C GLY A 160 6.40 -4.17 6.39
N VAL A 161 7.03 -3.02 6.21
CA VAL A 161 7.71 -2.27 7.26
C VAL A 161 7.15 -0.86 7.24
N ASN A 162 6.76 -0.33 8.39
CA ASN A 162 6.37 1.06 8.53
C ASN A 162 7.30 1.76 9.51
N PHE A 163 7.61 3.02 9.22
CA PHE A 163 8.38 3.92 10.08
C PHE A 163 7.48 5.11 10.44
N PRO A 164 6.56 4.95 11.42
CA PRO A 164 5.57 5.98 11.72
C PRO A 164 6.24 7.33 12.05
N GLY A 165 5.78 8.38 11.38
CA GLY A 165 6.30 9.74 11.55
C GLY A 165 7.69 9.99 10.95
N LEU A 166 8.29 9.02 10.24
CA LEU A 166 9.49 9.25 9.44
C LEU A 166 9.10 9.93 8.13
N PRO A 167 9.64 11.13 7.82
CA PRO A 167 9.51 11.71 6.49
C PRO A 167 10.27 10.83 5.50
N LEU A 168 9.53 10.18 4.61
CA LEU A 168 10.11 9.27 3.62
C LEU A 168 10.37 10.05 2.33
N ASP A 169 11.64 10.18 1.93
CA ASP A 169 12.02 10.73 0.64
C ASP A 169 12.01 9.63 -0.44
N ILE A 170 10.81 9.08 -0.69
CA ILE A 170 10.57 8.08 -1.73
C ILE A 170 9.59 8.66 -2.75
N PRO A 171 9.77 8.46 -4.07
CA PRO A 171 8.77 8.85 -5.05
C PRO A 171 7.42 8.20 -4.75
N GLY A 172 6.33 8.99 -4.71
CA GLY A 172 4.96 8.48 -4.47
C GLY A 172 4.42 7.64 -5.63
N PHE A 173 5.02 7.80 -6.82
CA PHE A 173 4.73 7.04 -8.03
C PHE A 173 6.00 6.31 -8.47
N THR A 174 5.99 4.99 -8.40
CA THR A 174 7.15 4.13 -8.67
C THR A 174 7.17 3.62 -10.12
N GLN A 175 8.29 3.03 -10.56
CA GLN A 175 8.35 2.35 -11.86
C GLN A 175 7.33 1.20 -11.95
N LYS A 176 7.14 0.46 -10.86
CA LYS A 176 6.13 -0.60 -10.79
C LYS A 176 4.72 -0.01 -10.98
N ASP A 177 4.43 1.13 -10.35
CA ASP A 177 3.14 1.80 -10.53
C ASP A 177 2.95 2.28 -11.97
N ALA A 178 4.01 2.70 -12.67
CA ALA A 178 3.95 3.04 -14.08
C ALA A 178 3.63 1.83 -14.98
N ASP A 179 4.17 0.65 -14.66
CA ASP A 179 3.88 -0.59 -15.35
C ASP A 179 2.44 -1.06 -15.07
N ASP A 180 1.99 -0.97 -13.81
CA ASP A 180 0.63 -1.29 -13.39
C ASP A 180 -0.40 -0.30 -13.97
N LEU A 181 -0.03 0.98 -14.14
CA LEU A 181 -0.85 1.98 -14.81
C LEU A 181 -1.11 1.60 -16.26
N GLN A 182 -0.11 1.01 -16.94
CA GLN A 182 -0.31 0.48 -18.29
C GLN A 182 -1.36 -0.63 -18.29
N VAL A 183 -1.34 -1.52 -17.28
CA VAL A 183 -2.40 -2.53 -17.12
C VAL A 183 -3.77 -1.88 -16.94
N ALA A 184 -3.87 -0.82 -16.14
CA ALA A 184 -5.13 -0.08 -15.95
C ALA A 184 -5.68 0.50 -17.26
N ILE A 185 -4.80 1.04 -18.11
CA ILE A 185 -5.16 1.57 -19.42
C ILE A 185 -5.59 0.43 -20.36
N ASP A 186 -4.83 -0.64 -20.43
CA ASP A 186 -5.10 -1.79 -21.31
C ASP A 186 -6.46 -2.44 -21.03
N VAL A 187 -6.86 -2.47 -19.76
CA VAL A 187 -8.17 -3.01 -19.34
C VAL A 187 -9.27 -1.95 -19.33
N ALA A 188 -8.97 -0.72 -19.75
CA ALA A 188 -9.84 0.45 -19.69
C ALA A 188 -10.51 0.60 -18.31
N ALA A 189 -9.70 0.60 -17.24
CA ALA A 189 -10.17 0.75 -15.87
C ALA A 189 -11.02 2.02 -15.71
N ASP A 190 -12.05 1.94 -14.86
CA ASP A 190 -12.98 3.04 -14.62
C ASP A 190 -12.40 4.05 -13.61
N TYR A 191 -11.50 3.59 -12.74
CA TYR A 191 -10.78 4.42 -11.76
C TYR A 191 -9.38 3.88 -11.52
N VAL A 192 -8.45 4.77 -11.17
CA VAL A 192 -7.12 4.41 -10.64
C VAL A 192 -6.94 5.02 -9.25
N ALA A 193 -6.57 4.22 -8.25
CA ALA A 193 -6.19 4.71 -6.93
C ALA A 193 -4.67 4.79 -6.78
N LEU A 194 -4.18 5.90 -6.22
CA LEU A 194 -2.78 6.10 -5.86
C LEU A 194 -2.59 5.90 -4.35
N SER A 195 -1.69 4.99 -3.98
CA SER A 195 -1.27 4.78 -2.59
C SER A 195 -0.26 5.83 -2.13
N PHE A 196 -0.19 6.03 -0.81
CA PHE A 196 0.76 6.85 -0.07
C PHE A 196 0.86 8.28 -0.58
N VAL A 197 -0.28 8.85 -0.99
CA VAL A 197 -0.38 10.26 -1.36
C VAL A 197 0.07 11.10 -0.17
N ARG A 198 0.98 12.04 -0.38
CA ARG A 198 1.47 12.98 0.64
C ARG A 198 1.16 14.43 0.28
N SER A 199 0.97 14.71 -1.01
CA SER A 199 0.79 16.06 -1.54
C SER A 199 -0.05 16.05 -2.83
N PRO A 200 -0.63 17.19 -3.23
CA PRO A 200 -1.29 17.32 -4.55
C PRO A 200 -0.34 17.00 -5.72
N GLN A 201 0.96 17.21 -5.54
CA GLN A 201 1.97 16.91 -6.55
C GLN A 201 2.05 15.42 -6.90
N ASP A 202 1.75 14.52 -5.96
CA ASP A 202 1.67 13.08 -6.23
C ASP A 202 0.53 12.78 -7.23
N ILE A 203 -0.62 13.43 -7.05
CA ILE A 203 -1.78 13.32 -7.94
C ILE A 203 -1.47 13.90 -9.32
N HIS A 204 -0.89 15.11 -9.38
CA HIS A 204 -0.48 15.72 -10.65
C HIS A 204 0.58 14.90 -11.40
N THR A 205 1.41 14.15 -10.69
CA THR A 205 2.37 13.23 -11.30
C THR A 205 1.67 12.07 -11.98
N LEU A 206 0.66 11.48 -11.34
CA LEU A 206 -0.15 10.43 -11.95
C LEU A 206 -1.01 10.95 -13.11
N GLN A 207 -1.59 12.16 -13.00
CA GLN A 207 -2.33 12.81 -14.08
C GLN A 207 -1.46 13.00 -15.33
N ARG A 208 -0.22 13.49 -15.16
CA ARG A 208 0.73 13.61 -16.27
C ARG A 208 1.07 12.25 -16.87
N ALA A 209 1.30 11.24 -16.04
CA ALA A 209 1.58 9.87 -16.53
C ALA A 209 0.42 9.29 -17.37
N LEU A 210 -0.84 9.60 -17.02
CA LEU A 210 -2.01 9.25 -17.83
C LEU A 210 -2.08 10.07 -19.12
N ALA A 211 -1.87 11.39 -19.04
CA ALA A 211 -1.90 12.30 -20.19
C ALA A 211 -0.84 11.95 -21.24
N ASP A 212 0.37 11.61 -20.82
CA ASP A 212 1.48 11.16 -21.70
C ASP A 212 1.11 9.87 -22.46
N ARG A 213 0.17 9.08 -21.94
CA ARG A 213 -0.38 7.87 -22.56
C ARG A 213 -1.73 8.10 -23.24
N SER A 214 -2.15 9.36 -23.37
CA SER A 214 -3.46 9.75 -23.92
C SER A 214 -4.65 9.06 -23.24
N ALA A 215 -4.52 8.75 -21.95
CA ALA A 215 -5.54 8.13 -21.15
C ALA A 215 -6.21 9.15 -20.23
N LEU A 216 -7.51 9.03 -20.06
CA LEU A 216 -8.31 9.83 -19.13
C LEU A 216 -9.05 8.86 -18.21
N ILE A 217 -8.48 8.61 -17.04
CA ILE A 217 -9.06 7.74 -16.02
C ILE A 217 -9.17 8.54 -14.72
N PRO A 218 -10.36 8.65 -14.11
CA PRO A 218 -10.54 9.32 -12.82
C PRO A 218 -9.64 8.76 -11.71
N LEU A 219 -9.08 9.66 -10.91
CA LEU A 219 -8.10 9.35 -9.88
C LEU A 219 -8.71 9.35 -8.47
N ILE A 220 -8.36 8.33 -7.70
CA ILE A 220 -8.70 8.20 -6.28
C ILE A 220 -7.44 8.39 -5.44
N ALA A 221 -7.37 9.47 -4.67
CA ALA A 221 -6.27 9.67 -3.72
C ALA A 221 -6.49 8.82 -2.46
N LYS A 222 -5.54 7.96 -2.09
CA LYS A 222 -5.61 7.22 -0.84
C LYS A 222 -4.98 8.04 0.28
N ILE A 223 -5.81 8.40 1.26
CA ILE A 223 -5.39 9.14 2.44
C ILE A 223 -4.93 8.14 3.50
N GLU A 224 -3.63 7.93 3.54
CA GLU A 224 -2.93 6.99 4.43
C GLU A 224 -1.68 7.56 5.09
N ARG A 225 -1.35 8.82 4.80
CA ARG A 225 -0.17 9.52 5.28
C ARG A 225 -0.56 10.74 6.10
N PRO A 226 0.07 11.00 7.26
CA PRO A 226 -0.17 12.22 8.03
C PRO A 226 0.03 13.50 7.19
N GLU A 227 1.00 13.48 6.28
CA GLU A 227 1.32 14.60 5.39
C GLU A 227 0.12 14.99 4.51
N ALA A 228 -0.65 14.01 4.03
CA ALA A 228 -1.85 14.27 3.22
C ALA A 228 -2.93 15.04 3.98
N LEU A 229 -3.01 14.87 5.30
CA LEU A 229 -3.99 15.59 6.12
C LEU A 229 -3.65 17.08 6.25
N THR A 230 -2.37 17.44 6.11
CA THR A 230 -1.92 18.85 6.21
C THR A 230 -2.23 19.66 4.95
N CYS A 231 -2.44 18.99 3.83
CA CYS A 231 -2.76 19.59 2.53
C CYS A 231 -3.99 18.92 1.88
N LEU A 232 -4.95 18.50 2.72
CA LEU A 232 -6.09 17.69 2.27
C LEU A 232 -6.96 18.42 1.25
N ASP A 233 -7.24 19.71 1.45
CA ASP A 233 -8.04 20.51 0.52
C ASP A 233 -7.41 20.54 -0.89
N GLU A 234 -6.10 20.73 -0.98
CA GLU A 234 -5.38 20.73 -2.26
C GLU A 234 -5.37 19.36 -2.94
N ILE A 235 -5.33 18.27 -2.16
CA ILE A 235 -5.45 16.91 -2.68
C ILE A 235 -6.87 16.66 -3.21
N LEU A 236 -7.90 17.13 -2.50
CA LEU A 236 -9.29 17.02 -2.90
C LEU A 236 -9.56 17.78 -4.21
N ASP A 237 -8.99 18.98 -4.37
CA ASP A 237 -9.09 19.76 -5.61
C ASP A 237 -8.39 19.07 -6.80
N ALA A 238 -7.32 18.31 -6.54
CA ALA A 238 -6.52 17.65 -7.58
C ALA A 238 -7.07 16.27 -7.99
N ALA A 239 -7.84 15.58 -7.14
CA ALA A 239 -8.31 14.21 -7.36
C ALA A 239 -9.82 14.13 -7.66
N ASP A 240 -10.26 13.09 -8.38
CA ASP A 240 -11.67 12.86 -8.68
C ASP A 240 -12.43 12.16 -7.53
N GLY A 241 -11.70 11.70 -6.53
CA GLY A 241 -12.24 11.13 -5.30
C GLY A 241 -11.15 10.74 -4.31
N VAL A 242 -11.56 10.35 -3.11
CA VAL A 242 -10.65 9.92 -2.05
C VAL A 242 -11.04 8.59 -1.43
N MET A 243 -10.04 7.88 -0.92
CA MET A 243 -10.21 6.67 -0.13
C MET A 243 -9.60 6.88 1.23
N VAL A 244 -10.43 6.80 2.29
CA VAL A 244 -9.92 6.77 3.68
C VAL A 244 -9.28 5.40 3.93
N ALA A 245 -7.97 5.30 3.73
CA ALA A 245 -7.20 4.07 3.84
C ALA A 245 -6.77 3.83 5.30
N ARG A 246 -7.76 3.49 6.13
CA ARG A 246 -7.65 3.40 7.60
C ARG A 246 -6.57 2.46 8.12
N GLY A 247 -6.24 1.41 7.37
CA GLY A 247 -5.23 0.43 7.78
C GLY A 247 -3.86 1.09 7.89
N ASP A 248 -3.34 1.54 6.75
CA ASP A 248 -2.07 2.27 6.70
C ASP A 248 -2.12 3.57 7.51
N LEU A 249 -3.24 4.32 7.49
CA LEU A 249 -3.38 5.53 8.31
C LEU A 249 -3.24 5.25 9.82
N ALA A 250 -3.77 4.11 10.31
CA ALA A 250 -3.63 3.69 11.71
C ALA A 250 -2.24 3.14 12.06
N LEU A 251 -1.43 2.79 11.06
CA LEU A 251 -0.04 2.40 11.26
C LEU A 251 0.85 3.64 11.35
N GLU A 252 0.57 4.66 10.54
CA GLU A 252 1.35 5.90 10.50
C GLU A 252 0.96 6.90 11.59
N MET A 253 -0.26 6.81 12.11
CA MET A 253 -0.82 7.64 13.19
C MET A 253 -1.33 6.77 14.34
N SER A 254 -1.91 7.39 15.37
CA SER A 254 -2.55 6.60 16.42
C SER A 254 -3.89 6.01 15.95
N PRO A 255 -4.19 4.72 16.17
CA PRO A 255 -5.47 4.11 15.78
C PRO A 255 -6.70 4.83 16.32
N GLU A 256 -6.60 5.45 17.50
CA GLU A 256 -7.66 6.24 18.13
C GLU A 256 -7.97 7.57 17.43
N GLU A 257 -7.05 8.09 16.62
CA GLU A 257 -7.25 9.34 15.86
C GLU A 257 -8.05 9.07 14.57
N VAL A 258 -7.91 7.87 14.00
CA VAL A 258 -8.49 7.49 12.70
C VAL A 258 -10.01 7.67 12.61
N PRO A 259 -10.84 7.37 13.63
CA PRO A 259 -12.28 7.60 13.55
C PRO A 259 -12.67 9.08 13.35
N LEU A 260 -11.92 10.01 13.96
CA LEU A 260 -12.17 11.45 13.81
C LEU A 260 -11.70 11.91 12.42
N LEU A 261 -10.50 11.49 12.01
CA LEU A 261 -9.96 11.79 10.69
C LEU A 261 -10.85 11.26 9.56
N GLN A 262 -11.40 10.05 9.70
CA GLN A 262 -12.35 9.49 8.73
C GLN A 262 -13.56 10.40 8.55
N LYS A 263 -14.14 10.93 9.64
CA LYS A 263 -15.29 11.84 9.57
C LYS A 263 -14.91 13.17 8.91
N GLN A 264 -13.73 13.70 9.24
CA GLN A 264 -13.22 14.93 8.63
C GLN A 264 -13.04 14.76 7.11
N ILE A 265 -12.34 13.71 6.67
CA ILE A 265 -12.08 13.46 5.25
C ILE A 265 -13.40 13.30 4.48
N ILE A 266 -14.36 12.54 5.02
CA ILE A 266 -15.67 12.35 4.38
C ILE A 266 -16.49 13.65 4.32
N ALA A 267 -16.36 14.54 5.31
CA ALA A 267 -17.12 15.78 5.34
C ALA A 267 -16.55 16.86 4.39
N GLN A 268 -15.25 16.79 4.09
CA GLN A 268 -14.57 17.71 3.18
C GLN A 268 -14.66 17.28 1.71
N ALA A 269 -14.71 15.97 1.45
CA ALA A 269 -14.85 15.38 0.11
C ALA A 269 -16.31 15.40 -0.40
#